data_AF-A0A8S1RXU4-F1
#
_entry.id   AF-A0A8S1RXU4-F1
#
_cell.length_a   1.000
_cell.length_b   1.000
_cell.length_c   1.000
_cell.angle_alpha   90.00
_cell.angle_beta   90.00
_cell.angle_gamma   90.00
#
_symmetry.space_group_name_H-M   'P 1'
#
loop_
_entity.id
_entity.type
_entity.pdbx_description
1 polymer ?
#
loop_
_entity_poly.entity_id
_entity_poly.type
_entity_poly.pdbx_seq_one_letter_code
_entity_poly.pdbx_strand_id
1 'polypeptide(L)'
;MDFQICQNTQSPEKFLCLNEECYLAEKKHIQCYQCLTKQHLSKNKVVRHVDDFIELEQFTNEIKKKQTKRQTFIQMIFQQAFDFQKSKVQEIQLSKNPDLIKNATEKIEGETTKFLKYLSTLYLDQKFTFPYQNSFHVQYVKFYFENENKYQEDAKSKLSILFSQIEKYMQTLDLDIRTTMKRSYQKLEQLEKQVIQFSKSSFYNKLQLLVLLLILPYLVYLQINQLEIIKYQRQYEQTFQIQEYLIQELVSIKDKYSLLDKKIEYLILNETENIMALNKTVTEAVDGVQKLKLRFDAFKQSSTSNLEKVRINLQTNLETLQNNITYFETQETNLRSQISQISSKMNALFLKENEVKQLLESQKKEKQEQSRRVKEIMNQLEEKQVIRRIIQLKNYLYSLLHYRHLIKIHLNLPKTELKDFQLIYEELFDKPVLVYTMISIQQKVYKYEGDNPLVCLGGLSVNSLDSIDLIACDFANDIFKPTFESDKALKSSHGDIYWYQVQESSFGFAPNENIKLLYCDDYDEENEYRLSYWYNLRSTSGGRRLGKFTLLENSTEHILQIYLLKAPFQ
;
A
#
# COMPACT_ATOMS: atom_id res chain seq x y z
N MET A 1 9.31 41.25 21.32
CA MET A 1 7.98 41.51 21.92
C MET A 1 8.04 42.91 22.50
N ASP A 2 7.05 43.77 22.23
CA ASP A 2 6.99 45.08 22.86
C ASP A 2 6.39 44.93 24.26
N PHE A 3 7.19 45.18 25.30
CA PHE A 3 6.76 45.09 26.69
C PHE A 3 6.10 46.39 27.15
N GLN A 4 5.01 46.29 27.91
CA GLN A 4 4.41 47.45 28.56
C GLN A 4 5.38 48.05 29.59
N ILE A 5 5.45 49.37 29.67
CA ILE A 5 6.25 50.07 30.68
C ILE A 5 5.44 50.15 31.97
N CYS A 6 6.03 49.71 33.07
CA CYS A 6 5.39 49.75 34.38
C CYS A 6 5.20 51.21 34.84
N GLN A 7 3.95 51.60 35.11
CA GLN A 7 3.60 52.98 35.50
C GLN A 7 4.29 53.43 36.81
N ASN A 8 4.59 52.50 37.71
CA ASN A 8 5.16 52.81 39.04
C ASN A 8 6.69 52.96 39.03
N THR A 9 7.38 52.29 38.11
CA THR A 9 8.84 52.14 38.15
C THR A 9 9.52 52.54 36.84
N GLN A 10 8.74 52.84 35.80
CA GLN A 10 9.21 53.13 34.44
C GLN A 10 10.07 52.01 33.82
N SER A 11 10.05 50.81 34.42
CA SER A 11 10.78 49.63 33.95
C SER A 11 9.88 48.72 33.10
N PRO A 12 10.43 47.98 32.12
CA PRO A 12 9.64 47.08 31.29
C PRO A 12 9.04 45.91 32.10
N GLU A 13 7.79 45.59 31.83
CA GLU A 13 7.08 44.45 32.41
C GLU A 13 7.40 43.17 31.62
N LYS A 14 8.48 42.51 32.02
CA LYS A 14 8.99 41.31 31.32
C LYS A 14 9.28 40.13 32.23
N PHE A 15 8.97 40.20 33.52
CA PHE A 15 9.26 39.15 34.50
C PHE A 15 7.99 38.45 34.95
N LEU A 16 8.12 37.15 35.24
CA LEU A 16 7.07 36.31 35.82
C LEU A 16 7.63 35.48 36.98
N CYS A 17 6.77 35.17 37.96
CA CYS A 17 7.11 34.29 39.08
C CYS A 17 6.62 32.87 38.77
N LEU A 18 7.50 31.89 38.86
CA LEU A 18 7.17 30.48 38.61
C LEU A 18 6.61 29.76 39.85
N ASN A 19 6.56 30.40 41.01
CA ASN A 19 6.07 29.78 42.23
C ASN A 19 4.56 29.44 42.14
N GLU A 20 4.18 28.24 42.61
CA GLU A 20 2.80 27.74 42.54
C GLU A 20 1.76 28.64 43.20
N GLU A 21 2.09 29.22 44.36
CA GLU A 21 1.19 30.15 45.04
C GLU A 21 0.93 31.42 44.21
N CYS A 22 1.90 31.80 43.37
CA CYS A 22 1.90 33.06 42.64
C CYS A 22 1.25 32.95 41.26
N TYR A 23 1.49 31.86 40.52
CA TYR A 23 0.84 31.68 39.21
C TYR A 23 -0.61 31.22 39.32
N LEU A 24 -1.02 30.62 40.44
CA LEU A 24 -2.43 30.26 40.69
C LEU A 24 -3.28 31.43 41.18
N ALA A 25 -2.66 32.48 41.73
CA ALA A 25 -3.38 33.68 42.11
C ALA A 25 -3.86 34.43 40.86
N GLU A 26 -5.14 34.82 40.79
CA GLU A 26 -5.77 35.59 39.70
C GLU A 26 -5.25 37.05 39.59
N LYS A 27 -3.93 37.23 39.58
CA LYS A 27 -3.26 38.51 39.53
C LYS A 27 -2.54 38.68 38.20
N LYS A 28 -2.14 39.92 37.92
CA LYS A 28 -1.27 40.23 36.78
C LYS A 28 0.04 39.42 36.89
N HIS A 29 0.22 38.45 35.99
CA HIS A 29 1.34 37.49 36.02
C HIS A 29 2.66 38.05 35.46
N ILE A 30 2.59 39.01 34.54
CA ILE A 30 3.76 39.68 33.96
C ILE A 30 3.90 41.06 34.60
N GLN A 31 5.04 41.33 35.25
CA GLN A 31 5.32 42.62 35.89
C GLN A 31 6.80 42.99 35.69
N CYS A 32 7.18 44.20 36.09
CA CYS A 32 8.60 44.54 36.20
C CYS A 32 9.18 43.90 37.47
N TYR A 33 10.49 43.64 37.46
CA TYR A 33 11.21 42.98 38.57
C TYR A 33 10.94 43.65 39.92
N GLN A 34 11.06 44.99 39.97
CA GLN A 34 10.91 45.76 41.22
C GLN A 34 9.50 45.67 41.82
N CYS A 35 8.45 45.69 41.01
CA CYS A 35 7.07 45.51 41.48
C CYS A 35 6.84 44.08 41.95
N LEU A 36 7.37 43.09 41.23
CA LEU A 36 7.31 41.70 41.62
C LEU A 36 8.00 41.50 42.99
N THR A 37 9.24 41.97 43.16
CA THR A 37 9.97 41.89 44.44
C THR A 37 9.22 42.58 45.57
N LYS A 38 8.69 43.79 45.34
CA LYS A 38 7.91 44.52 46.36
C LYS A 38 6.65 43.75 46.77
N GLN A 39 5.93 43.15 45.82
CA GLN A 39 4.74 42.34 46.09
C GLN A 39 5.06 41.12 46.99
N HIS A 40 6.24 40.53 46.81
CA HIS A 40 6.69 39.38 47.58
C HIS A 40 7.32 39.79 48.93
N LEU A 41 7.85 41.01 49.07
CA LEU A 41 8.38 41.51 50.35
C LEU A 41 7.33 42.19 51.24
N SER A 42 6.21 42.70 50.70
CA SER A 42 5.28 43.58 51.41
C SER A 42 4.20 42.87 52.25
N LYS A 43 4.34 41.58 52.54
CA LYS A 43 3.49 40.86 53.49
C LYS A 43 4.39 40.33 54.61
N ASN A 44 3.94 40.33 55.86
CA ASN A 44 4.66 39.82 57.06
C ASN A 44 5.00 38.30 57.01
N LYS A 45 5.15 37.73 55.81
CA LYS A 45 5.68 36.40 55.53
C LYS A 45 6.98 36.61 54.75
N VAL A 46 8.10 36.21 55.33
CA VAL A 46 9.41 36.15 54.66
C VAL A 46 9.24 35.31 53.38
N VAL A 47 9.13 35.93 52.21
CA VAL A 47 9.00 35.19 50.96
C VAL A 47 10.37 34.63 50.57
N ARG A 48 10.44 33.30 50.47
CA ARG A 48 11.65 32.51 50.24
C ARG A 48 11.94 32.20 48.75
N HIS A 49 11.24 32.85 47.80
CA HIS A 49 11.28 32.44 46.38
C HIS A 49 11.48 33.61 45.38
N VAL A 50 12.23 34.65 45.77
CA VAL A 50 12.63 35.70 44.81
C VAL A 50 13.51 35.13 43.68
N ASP A 51 14.16 33.99 43.93
CA ASP A 51 14.95 33.24 42.94
C ASP A 51 14.09 32.57 41.84
N ASP A 52 12.76 32.51 42.00
CA ASP A 52 11.83 31.89 41.05
C ASP A 52 11.35 32.87 39.95
N PHE A 53 11.99 34.04 39.84
CA PHE A 53 11.65 35.05 38.84
C PHE A 53 12.42 34.78 37.54
N ILE A 54 11.70 34.75 36.42
CA ILE A 54 12.28 34.52 35.09
C ILE A 54 11.79 35.57 34.10
N GLU A 55 12.62 35.90 33.12
CA GLU A 55 12.19 36.74 32.00
C GLU A 55 11.24 35.97 31.08
N LEU A 56 10.18 36.62 30.60
CA LEU A 56 9.17 36.02 29.73
C LEU A 56 9.78 35.46 28.44
N GLU A 57 10.79 36.13 27.88
CA GLU A 57 11.49 35.66 26.70
C GLU A 57 12.26 34.36 26.99
N GLN A 58 13.03 34.31 28.08
CA GLN A 58 13.73 33.09 28.50
C GLN A 58 12.75 31.95 28.77
N PHE A 59 11.68 32.23 29.50
CA PHE A 59 10.63 31.26 29.79
C PHE A 59 9.98 30.71 28.51
N THR A 60 9.56 31.58 27.59
CA THR A 60 8.94 31.15 26.33
C THR A 60 9.89 30.39 25.43
N ASN A 61 11.18 30.74 25.41
CA ASN A 61 12.20 29.99 24.67
C ASN A 61 12.41 28.58 25.25
N GLU A 62 12.44 28.41 26.57
CA GLU A 62 12.53 27.08 27.20
C GLU A 62 11.28 26.24 26.93
N ILE A 63 10.07 26.83 26.96
CA ILE A 63 8.83 26.13 26.56
C ILE A 63 8.92 25.65 25.12
N LYS A 64 9.33 26.53 24.18
CA LYS A 64 9.46 26.17 22.75
C LYS A 64 10.45 25.03 22.56
N LYS A 65 11.65 25.14 23.16
CA LYS A 65 12.69 24.12 23.11
C LYS A 65 12.18 22.77 23.62
N LYS A 66 11.47 22.77 24.76
CA LYS A 66 10.85 21.59 25.34
C LYS A 66 9.74 21.00 24.46
N GLN A 67 8.92 21.84 23.85
CA GLN A 67 7.88 21.42 22.91
C GLN A 67 8.48 20.75 21.66
N THR A 68 9.51 21.36 21.06
CA THR A 68 10.24 20.78 19.92
C THR A 68 10.83 19.42 20.29
N LYS A 69 11.54 19.31 21.41
CA LYS A 69 12.09 18.02 21.90
C LYS A 69 11.02 16.94 22.04
N ARG A 70 9.85 17.28 22.62
CA ARG A 70 8.73 16.34 22.77
C ARG A 70 8.16 15.91 21.43
N GLN A 71 7.98 16.85 20.50
CA GLN A 71 7.50 16.55 19.15
C GLN A 71 8.45 15.61 18.40
N THR A 72 9.76 15.91 18.42
CA THR A 72 10.79 15.05 17.83
C THR A 72 10.78 13.65 18.46
N PHE A 73 10.68 13.57 19.78
CA PHE A 73 10.62 12.28 20.48
C PHE A 73 9.38 11.46 20.11
N ILE A 74 8.20 12.09 20.01
CA ILE A 74 6.97 11.41 19.58
C ILE A 74 7.05 10.95 18.12
N GLN A 75 7.62 11.76 17.24
CA GLN A 75 7.86 11.35 15.85
C GLN A 75 8.77 10.11 15.79
N MET A 76 9.82 10.05 16.62
CA MET A 76 10.66 8.85 16.73
C MET A 76 9.85 7.63 17.22
N ILE A 77 8.97 7.79 18.22
CA ILE A 77 8.07 6.72 18.68
C ILE A 77 7.10 6.27 17.57
N PHE A 78 6.59 7.20 16.77
CA PHE A 78 5.72 6.89 15.63
C PHE A 78 6.47 6.08 14.59
N GLN A 79 7.69 6.49 14.24
CA GLN A 79 8.52 5.77 13.28
C GLN A 79 8.80 4.34 13.77
N GLN A 80 9.17 4.15 15.04
CA GLN A 80 9.39 2.82 15.63
C GLN A 80 8.12 1.95 15.57
N ALA A 81 6.95 2.52 15.81
CA ALA A 81 5.68 1.80 15.69
C ALA A 81 5.39 1.38 14.24
N PHE A 82 5.62 2.27 13.27
CA PHE A 82 5.45 1.96 11.85
C PHE A 82 6.44 0.92 11.34
N ASP A 83 7.71 1.01 11.72
CA ASP A 83 8.74 0.05 11.32
C ASP A 83 8.40 -1.35 11.87
N PHE A 84 7.93 -1.42 13.12
CA PHE A 84 7.46 -2.66 13.73
C PHE A 84 6.22 -3.22 13.02
N GLN A 85 5.21 -2.39 12.74
CA GLN A 85 4.04 -2.77 11.94
C GLN A 85 4.47 -3.36 10.60
N LYS A 86 5.32 -2.64 9.85
CA LYS A 86 5.80 -3.07 8.52
C LYS A 86 6.51 -4.42 8.59
N SER A 87 7.40 -4.59 9.57
CA SER A 87 8.11 -5.86 9.80
C SER A 87 7.13 -7.02 10.08
N LYS A 88 6.10 -6.80 10.90
CA LYS A 88 5.12 -7.84 11.24
C LYS A 88 4.17 -8.16 10.10
N VAL A 89 3.77 -7.18 9.31
CA VAL A 89 2.98 -7.39 8.09
C VAL A 89 3.78 -8.19 7.06
N GLN A 90 5.07 -7.90 6.88
CA GLN A 90 5.95 -8.69 6.01
C GLN A 90 6.07 -10.15 6.49
N GLU A 91 6.12 -10.38 7.80
CA GLU A 91 6.13 -11.73 8.38
C GLU A 91 4.84 -12.50 8.05
N ILE A 92 3.67 -11.85 8.15
CA ILE A 92 2.37 -12.44 7.79
C ILE A 92 2.27 -12.74 6.29
N GLN A 93 2.81 -11.87 5.44
CA GLN A 93 2.78 -12.04 3.98
C GLN A 93 3.50 -13.30 3.49
N LEU A 94 4.33 -13.93 4.32
CA LEU A 94 4.94 -15.24 4.04
C LEU A 94 3.94 -16.41 4.14
N SER A 95 2.77 -16.19 4.75
CA SER A 95 1.69 -17.17 4.79
C SER A 95 1.10 -17.42 3.40
N LYS A 96 0.55 -18.62 3.18
CA LYS A 96 -0.15 -18.96 1.93
C LYS A 96 -1.66 -18.70 1.98
N ASN A 97 -2.19 -18.32 3.16
CA ASN A 97 -3.63 -18.14 3.36
C ASN A 97 -4.00 -16.65 3.19
N PRO A 98 -4.68 -16.25 2.10
CA PRO A 98 -5.01 -14.85 1.82
C PRO A 98 -5.97 -14.24 2.85
N ASP A 99 -6.91 -15.03 3.41
CA ASP A 99 -7.84 -14.55 4.43
C ASP A 99 -7.11 -14.27 5.75
N LEU A 100 -6.14 -15.11 6.10
CA LEU A 100 -5.26 -14.87 7.25
C LEU A 100 -4.41 -13.62 7.04
N ILE A 101 -3.82 -13.45 5.84
CA ILE A 101 -3.03 -12.26 5.52
C ILE A 101 -3.85 -11.00 5.71
N LYS A 102 -5.05 -10.96 5.12
CA LYS A 102 -5.94 -9.80 5.20
C LYS A 102 -6.34 -9.50 6.65
N ASN A 103 -6.89 -10.49 7.36
CA ASN A 103 -7.39 -10.30 8.72
C ASN A 103 -6.27 -9.89 9.70
N ALA A 104 -5.09 -10.50 9.57
CA ALA A 104 -3.96 -10.19 10.44
C ALA A 104 -3.33 -8.82 10.13
N THR A 105 -3.25 -8.45 8.85
CA THR A 105 -2.80 -7.10 8.43
C THR A 105 -3.75 -6.05 8.99
N GLU A 106 -5.06 -6.16 8.74
CA GLU A 106 -6.06 -5.22 9.25
C GLU A 106 -6.01 -5.07 10.77
N LYS A 107 -5.79 -6.18 11.50
CA LYS A 107 -5.67 -6.15 12.96
C LYS A 107 -4.43 -5.41 13.43
N ILE A 108 -3.26 -5.66 12.84
CA ILE A 108 -1.99 -5.02 13.22
C ILE A 108 -2.02 -3.52 12.89
N GLU A 109 -2.47 -3.17 11.69
CA GLU A 109 -2.60 -1.78 11.26
C GLU A 109 -3.62 -1.03 12.13
N GLY A 110 -4.72 -1.69 12.49
CA GLY A 110 -5.75 -1.14 13.38
C GLY A 110 -5.23 -0.83 14.79
N GLU A 111 -4.50 -1.75 15.42
CA GLU A 111 -3.93 -1.49 16.76
C GLU A 111 -2.83 -0.42 16.72
N THR A 112 -2.00 -0.41 15.68
CA THR A 112 -0.97 0.63 15.50
C THR A 112 -1.62 2.00 15.31
N THR A 113 -2.65 2.11 14.47
CA THR A 113 -3.40 3.35 14.25
C THR A 113 -4.06 3.86 15.54
N LYS A 114 -4.64 2.97 16.35
CA LYS A 114 -5.22 3.35 17.66
C LYS A 114 -4.16 3.94 18.59
N PHE A 115 -2.98 3.31 18.65
CA PHE A 115 -1.85 3.79 19.45
C PHE A 115 -1.38 5.18 18.99
N LEU A 116 -1.17 5.37 17.69
CA LEU A 116 -0.74 6.64 17.11
C LEU A 116 -1.74 7.76 17.40
N LYS A 117 -3.04 7.46 17.27
CA LYS A 117 -4.11 8.40 17.60
C LYS A 117 -4.09 8.77 19.09
N TYR A 118 -3.94 7.79 19.97
CA TYR A 118 -3.84 8.02 21.41
C TYR A 118 -2.67 8.94 21.77
N LEU A 119 -1.48 8.67 21.24
CA LEU A 119 -0.30 9.51 21.49
C LEU A 119 -0.45 10.91 20.89
N SER A 120 -1.03 11.03 19.70
CA SER A 120 -1.31 12.33 19.07
C SER A 120 -2.22 13.17 19.94
N THR A 121 -3.33 12.60 20.43
CA THR A 121 -4.26 13.32 21.31
C THR A 121 -3.63 13.66 22.67
N LEU A 122 -2.84 12.77 23.24
CA LEU A 122 -2.25 13.00 24.56
C LEU A 122 -1.14 14.07 24.52
N TYR A 123 -0.39 14.15 23.43
CA TYR A 123 0.89 14.88 23.42
C TYR A 123 1.03 15.95 22.35
N LEU A 124 0.28 15.88 21.24
CA LEU A 124 0.32 16.90 20.17
C LEU A 124 -0.81 17.92 20.26
N ASP A 125 -1.91 17.59 20.95
CA ASP A 125 -3.04 18.51 21.14
C ASP A 125 -2.81 19.59 22.22
N GLN A 126 -1.67 19.55 22.93
CA GLN A 126 -1.21 20.65 23.79
C GLN A 126 -0.72 21.82 22.93
N LYS A 127 -1.66 22.54 22.31
CA LYS A 127 -1.38 23.70 21.45
C LYS A 127 -1.08 24.92 22.30
N PHE A 128 0.19 25.11 22.63
CA PHE A 128 0.68 26.41 23.05
C PHE A 128 0.71 27.37 21.86
N THR A 129 0.06 28.52 22.00
CA THR A 129 0.01 29.57 20.99
C THR A 129 1.14 30.57 21.21
N PHE A 130 1.94 30.81 20.18
CA PHE A 130 2.93 31.90 20.21
C PHE A 130 2.45 33.02 19.28
N PRO A 131 2.40 34.29 19.75
CA PRO A 131 2.99 34.83 20.99
C PRO A 131 2.26 34.41 22.28
N TYR A 132 2.99 34.41 23.41
CA TYR A 132 2.49 34.01 24.73
C TYR A 132 1.17 34.71 25.09
N GLN A 133 0.22 33.93 25.60
CA GLN A 133 -1.11 34.41 25.99
C GLN A 133 -1.33 34.22 27.48
N ASN A 134 -1.67 35.30 28.18
CA ASN A 134 -1.83 35.30 29.63
C ASN A 134 -2.95 34.35 30.11
N SER A 135 -4.00 34.13 29.30
CA SER A 135 -5.08 33.18 29.59
C SER A 135 -4.62 31.73 29.74
N PHE A 136 -3.42 31.40 29.24
CA PHE A 136 -2.83 30.06 29.32
C PHE A 136 -1.64 30.00 30.29
N HIS A 137 -1.39 31.05 31.10
CA HIS A 137 -0.22 31.14 31.99
C HIS A 137 -0.01 29.89 32.85
N VAL A 138 -1.06 29.46 33.54
CA VAL A 138 -1.01 28.28 34.42
C VAL A 138 -0.63 27.02 33.65
N GLN A 139 -1.08 26.87 32.40
CA GLN A 139 -0.73 25.73 31.56
C GLN A 139 0.73 25.79 31.11
N TYR A 140 1.22 26.98 30.73
CA TYR A 140 2.63 27.20 30.41
C TYR A 140 3.54 26.82 31.59
N VAL A 141 3.22 27.29 32.80
CA VAL A 141 4.05 27.03 33.98
C VAL A 141 4.00 25.56 34.40
N LYS A 142 2.83 24.92 34.34
CA LYS A 142 2.73 23.46 34.55
C LYS A 142 3.61 22.69 33.56
N PHE A 143 3.52 23.01 32.27
CA PHE A 143 4.34 22.39 31.24
C PHE A 143 5.84 22.63 31.45
N TYR A 144 6.22 23.84 31.91
CA TYR A 144 7.61 24.16 32.26
C TYR A 144 8.18 23.19 33.30
N PHE A 145 7.42 22.88 34.35
CA PHE A 145 7.86 22.00 35.44
C PHE A 145 7.67 20.50 35.19
N GLU A 146 6.91 20.10 34.16
CA GLU A 146 6.73 18.68 33.87
C GLU A 146 8.06 17.95 33.61
N ASN A 147 8.24 16.77 34.19
CA ASN A 147 9.46 15.99 34.01
C ASN A 147 9.51 15.35 32.60
N GLU A 148 10.52 15.73 31.80
CA GLU A 148 10.72 15.18 30.44
C GLU A 148 11.01 13.68 30.45
N ASN A 149 11.74 13.17 31.44
CA ASN A 149 12.08 11.75 31.52
C ASN A 149 10.82 10.91 31.76
N LYS A 150 9.95 11.36 32.68
CA LYS A 150 8.67 10.69 32.94
C LYS A 150 7.80 10.63 31.68
N TYR A 151 7.74 11.73 30.93
CA TYR A 151 7.05 11.79 29.64
C TYR A 151 7.60 10.76 28.64
N GLN A 152 8.92 10.67 28.51
CA GLN A 152 9.56 9.72 27.59
C GLN A 152 9.36 8.26 28.02
N GLU A 153 9.44 7.99 29.33
CA GLU A 153 9.20 6.67 29.91
C GLU A 153 7.76 6.21 29.69
N ASP A 154 6.77 7.08 29.93
CA ASP A 154 5.35 6.78 29.70
C ASP A 154 5.10 6.42 28.23
N ALA A 155 5.62 7.21 27.29
CA ALA A 155 5.47 6.94 25.85
C ALA A 155 6.17 5.63 25.42
N LYS A 156 7.39 5.35 25.92
CA LYS A 156 8.10 4.08 25.66
C LYS A 156 7.35 2.89 26.24
N SER A 157 6.79 3.02 27.44
CA SER A 157 5.98 1.98 28.08
C SER A 157 4.75 1.65 27.23
N LYS A 158 4.05 2.66 26.70
CA LYS A 158 2.92 2.46 25.80
C LYS A 158 3.32 1.78 24.49
N LEU A 159 4.46 2.14 23.91
CA LEU A 159 5.00 1.47 22.72
C LEU A 159 5.30 -0.01 23.00
N SER A 160 5.91 -0.32 24.15
CA SER A 160 6.18 -1.70 24.54
C SER A 160 4.89 -2.51 24.74
N ILE A 161 3.81 -1.90 25.22
CA ILE A 161 2.50 -2.55 25.35
C ILE A 161 1.95 -2.89 23.96
N LEU A 162 2.02 -1.96 23.00
CA LEU A 162 1.61 -2.21 21.61
C LEU A 162 2.38 -3.40 21.02
N PHE A 163 3.71 -3.40 21.15
CA PHE A 163 4.56 -4.48 20.65
C PHE A 163 4.15 -5.83 21.25
N SER A 164 3.99 -5.89 22.57
CA SER A 164 3.57 -7.12 23.26
C SER A 164 2.19 -7.62 22.82
N GLN A 165 1.24 -6.71 22.59
CA GLN A 165 -0.11 -7.06 22.12
C GLN A 165 -0.08 -7.68 20.72
N ILE A 166 0.66 -7.06 19.79
CA ILE A 166 0.83 -7.57 18.44
C ILE A 166 1.58 -8.90 18.45
N GLU A 167 2.64 -9.05 19.25
CA GLU A 167 3.38 -10.31 19.35
C GLU A 167 2.52 -11.45 19.90
N LYS A 168 1.73 -11.19 20.95
CA LYS A 168 0.78 -12.19 21.47
C LYS A 168 -0.25 -12.57 20.42
N TYR A 169 -0.77 -11.60 19.68
CA TYR A 169 -1.68 -11.88 18.57
C TYR A 169 -1.01 -12.73 17.48
N MET A 170 0.22 -12.39 17.08
CA MET A 170 1.00 -13.17 16.12
C MET A 170 1.24 -14.61 16.58
N GLN A 171 1.49 -14.82 17.88
CA GLN A 171 1.62 -16.16 18.47
C GLN A 171 0.31 -16.96 18.38
N THR A 172 -0.85 -16.31 18.50
CA THR A 172 -2.15 -17.00 18.36
C THR A 172 -2.49 -17.43 16.94
N LEU A 173 -1.84 -16.85 15.93
CA LEU A 173 -2.08 -17.21 14.52
C LEU A 173 -1.43 -18.54 14.11
N ASP A 174 -0.77 -19.26 15.03
CA ASP A 174 -0.06 -20.53 14.82
C ASP A 174 0.77 -20.55 13.53
N LEU A 175 1.41 -19.40 13.28
CA LEU A 175 2.31 -19.23 12.17
C LEU A 175 3.60 -19.96 12.53
N ASP A 176 3.71 -21.21 12.05
CA ASP A 176 4.91 -22.07 12.06
C ASP A 176 6.04 -21.49 11.16
N ILE A 177 6.24 -20.17 11.25
CA ILE A 177 7.23 -19.37 10.55
C ILE A 177 8.62 -19.62 11.15
N ARG A 178 8.72 -19.89 12.47
CA ARG A 178 10.01 -20.21 13.11
C ARG A 178 10.64 -21.51 12.59
N THR A 179 9.85 -22.55 12.29
CA THR A 179 10.40 -23.77 11.69
C THR A 179 10.70 -23.59 10.21
N THR A 180 9.88 -22.80 9.50
CA THR A 180 10.06 -22.51 8.07
C THR A 180 11.32 -21.65 7.84
N MET A 181 11.56 -20.62 8.66
CA MET A 181 12.79 -19.81 8.66
C MET A 181 14.03 -20.63 9.07
N LYS A 182 13.91 -21.53 10.05
CA LYS A 182 15.02 -22.40 10.46
C LYS A 182 15.42 -23.37 9.34
N ARG A 183 14.46 -23.88 8.55
CA ARG A 183 14.71 -24.73 7.37
C ARG A 183 15.33 -23.95 6.20
N SER A 184 14.96 -22.69 5.98
CA SER A 184 15.58 -21.86 4.93
C SER A 184 16.99 -21.41 5.30
N TYR A 185 17.26 -21.06 6.57
CA TYR A 185 18.63 -20.78 7.05
C TYR A 185 19.55 -22.00 6.95
N GLN A 186 19.06 -23.20 7.29
CA GLN A 186 19.84 -24.44 7.15
C GLN A 186 20.18 -24.79 5.69
N LYS A 187 19.29 -24.46 4.74
CA LYS A 187 19.58 -24.60 3.29
C LYS A 187 20.62 -23.59 2.81
N LEU A 188 20.58 -22.36 3.33
CA LEU A 188 21.53 -21.31 2.99
C LEU A 188 22.95 -21.65 3.49
N GLU A 189 23.06 -22.16 4.71
CA GLU A 189 24.33 -22.61 5.29
C GLU A 189 24.91 -23.84 4.55
N GLN A 190 24.06 -24.74 4.03
CA GLN A 190 24.49 -25.85 3.18
C GLN A 190 25.02 -25.39 1.82
N LEU A 191 24.37 -24.39 1.21
CA LEU A 191 24.82 -23.79 -0.05
C LEU A 191 26.13 -23.02 0.13
N GLU A 192 26.29 -22.30 1.23
CA GLU A 192 27.52 -21.57 1.56
C GLU A 192 28.71 -22.51 1.78
N LYS A 193 28.49 -23.66 2.45
CA LYS A 193 29.49 -24.72 2.58
C LYS A 193 29.88 -25.36 1.24
N GLN A 194 28.92 -25.53 0.32
CA GLN A 194 29.20 -26.01 -1.04
C GLN A 194 30.01 -25.00 -1.86
N VAL A 195 29.71 -23.70 -1.75
CA VAL A 195 30.44 -22.61 -2.43
C VAL A 195 31.87 -22.46 -1.88
N ILE A 196 32.08 -22.60 -0.57
CA ILE A 196 33.41 -22.58 0.07
C ILE A 196 34.24 -23.81 -0.31
N GLN A 197 33.60 -24.93 -0.66
CA GLN A 197 34.28 -26.14 -1.12
C GLN A 197 34.80 -26.01 -2.57
N PHE A 198 34.22 -25.12 -3.38
CA PHE A 198 34.70 -24.81 -4.74
C PHE A 198 35.83 -23.76 -4.78
N SER A 199 36.07 -23.01 -3.70
CA SER A 199 37.01 -21.88 -3.69
C SER A 199 38.45 -22.22 -3.28
N LYS A 200 38.77 -23.50 -3.07
CA LYS A 200 40.13 -23.97 -2.74
C LYS A 200 40.76 -24.76 -3.89
N SER A 201 41.32 -24.08 -4.89
CA SER A 201 42.46 -24.62 -5.63
C SER A 201 43.49 -23.54 -6.02
N SER A 202 44.70 -23.77 -5.47
CA SER A 202 46.03 -23.17 -5.57
C SER A 202 46.29 -21.79 -6.21
N PHE A 203 46.78 -20.91 -5.33
CA PHE A 203 47.70 -19.78 -5.56
C PHE A 203 49.09 -20.28 -6.03
N TYR A 204 49.60 -19.82 -7.18
CA TYR A 204 50.97 -19.25 -7.40
C TYR A 204 51.31 -19.15 -8.91
N ASN A 205 51.16 -17.95 -9.47
CA ASN A 205 51.94 -17.40 -10.59
C ASN A 205 51.56 -15.92 -10.77
N LYS A 206 51.77 -15.16 -9.68
CA LYS A 206 50.82 -14.18 -9.17
C LYS A 206 51.34 -12.74 -9.13
N LEU A 207 51.99 -12.29 -10.20
CA LEU A 207 52.26 -10.85 -10.34
C LEU A 207 52.26 -10.35 -11.79
N GLN A 208 52.77 -11.11 -12.76
CA GLN A 208 52.76 -10.70 -14.17
C GLN A 208 51.44 -10.99 -14.90
N LEU A 209 50.67 -11.99 -14.43
CA LEU A 209 49.32 -12.27 -14.90
C LEU A 209 48.28 -11.25 -14.35
N LEU A 210 48.62 -10.51 -13.29
CA LEU A 210 47.69 -9.65 -12.55
C LEU A 210 47.24 -8.42 -13.36
N VAL A 211 48.12 -7.87 -14.21
CA VAL A 211 47.77 -6.70 -15.03
C VAL A 211 46.90 -7.10 -16.23
N LEU A 212 47.18 -8.25 -16.87
CA LEU A 212 46.33 -8.78 -17.95
C LEU A 212 45.01 -9.40 -17.43
N LEU A 213 44.99 -10.01 -16.23
CA LEU A 213 43.80 -10.56 -15.57
C LEU A 213 42.94 -9.52 -14.83
N LEU A 214 43.35 -8.26 -14.72
CA LEU A 214 42.44 -7.23 -14.24
C LEU A 214 41.60 -6.67 -15.40
N ILE A 215 42.18 -6.61 -16.60
CA ILE A 215 41.52 -6.03 -17.77
C ILE A 215 40.71 -7.08 -18.54
N LEU A 216 41.25 -8.29 -18.77
CA LEU A 216 40.57 -9.31 -19.58
C LEU A 216 39.32 -9.90 -18.92
N PRO A 217 39.30 -10.27 -17.62
CA PRO A 217 38.10 -10.70 -16.91
C PRO A 217 37.12 -9.58 -16.69
N TYR A 218 37.55 -8.31 -16.62
CA TYR A 218 36.62 -7.18 -16.58
C TYR A 218 35.95 -6.96 -17.94
N LEU A 219 36.69 -7.09 -19.05
CA LEU A 219 36.16 -7.05 -20.42
C LEU A 219 35.31 -8.28 -20.76
N VAL A 220 35.71 -9.47 -20.31
CA VAL A 220 34.95 -10.72 -20.43
C VAL A 220 33.76 -10.70 -19.48
N TYR A 221 33.84 -10.11 -18.29
CA TYR A 221 32.70 -9.87 -17.39
C TYR A 221 31.74 -8.86 -18.01
N LEU A 222 32.22 -7.78 -18.63
CA LEU A 222 31.39 -6.84 -19.38
C LEU A 222 30.74 -7.50 -20.60
N GLN A 223 31.46 -8.32 -21.37
CA GLN A 223 30.91 -9.06 -22.51
C GLN A 223 29.98 -10.20 -22.09
N ILE A 224 30.28 -10.94 -21.03
CA ILE A 224 29.39 -11.97 -20.45
C ILE A 224 28.14 -11.31 -19.88
N ASN A 225 28.26 -10.16 -19.19
CA ASN A 225 27.10 -9.41 -18.72
C ASN A 225 26.28 -8.86 -19.89
N GLN A 226 26.91 -8.35 -20.96
CA GLN A 226 26.19 -7.93 -22.16
C GLN A 226 25.49 -9.11 -22.86
N LEU A 227 26.14 -10.29 -22.94
CA LEU A 227 25.55 -11.52 -23.46
C LEU A 227 24.44 -12.05 -22.56
N GLU A 228 24.58 -11.95 -21.24
CA GLU A 228 23.54 -12.28 -20.28
C GLU A 228 22.36 -11.32 -20.40
N ILE A 229 22.59 -10.02 -20.57
CA ILE A 229 21.54 -9.02 -20.82
C ILE A 229 20.79 -9.37 -22.11
N ILE A 230 21.50 -9.69 -23.20
CA ILE A 230 20.88 -10.12 -24.47
C ILE A 230 20.11 -11.45 -24.29
N LYS A 231 20.66 -12.38 -23.52
CA LYS A 231 20.01 -13.67 -23.20
C LYS A 231 18.76 -13.45 -22.36
N TYR A 232 18.79 -12.55 -21.39
CA TYR A 232 17.66 -12.17 -20.54
C TYR A 232 16.59 -11.41 -21.33
N GLN A 233 16.97 -10.52 -22.26
CA GLN A 233 16.04 -9.87 -23.18
C GLN A 233 15.34 -10.89 -24.09
N ARG A 234 16.08 -11.81 -24.71
CA ARG A 234 15.47 -12.91 -25.49
C ARG A 234 14.58 -13.80 -24.64
N GLN A 235 14.99 -14.12 -23.42
CA GLN A 235 14.21 -14.94 -22.50
C GLN A 235 12.94 -14.20 -22.03
N TYR A 236 13.01 -12.87 -21.88
CA TYR A 236 11.86 -12.02 -21.57
C TYR A 236 10.85 -12.01 -22.73
N GLU A 237 11.31 -11.79 -23.98
CA GLU A 237 10.47 -11.84 -25.17
C GLU A 237 9.80 -13.21 -25.35
N GLN A 238 10.54 -14.30 -25.17
CA GLN A 238 9.99 -15.66 -25.19
C GLN A 238 8.94 -15.88 -24.08
N THR A 239 9.20 -15.37 -22.88
CA THR A 239 8.25 -15.49 -21.76
C THR A 239 6.98 -14.69 -22.02
N PHE A 240 7.10 -13.51 -22.64
CA PHE A 240 5.96 -12.68 -23.05
C PHE A 240 5.10 -13.38 -24.11
N GLN A 241 5.72 -13.95 -25.15
CA GLN A 241 5.01 -14.70 -26.19
C GLN A 241 4.28 -15.93 -25.62
N ILE A 242 4.91 -16.66 -24.69
CA ILE A 242 4.27 -17.79 -24.00
C ILE A 242 3.09 -17.33 -23.15
N GLN A 243 3.19 -16.17 -22.48
CA GLN A 243 2.06 -15.61 -21.73
C GLN A 243 0.89 -15.23 -22.64
N GLU A 244 1.14 -14.58 -23.78
CA GLU A 244 0.07 -14.28 -24.74
C GLU A 244 -0.61 -15.55 -25.26
N TYR A 245 0.17 -16.59 -25.58
CA TYR A 245 -0.36 -17.89 -25.98
C TYR A 245 -1.26 -18.52 -24.89
N LEU A 246 -0.82 -18.54 -23.63
CA LEU A 246 -1.60 -19.08 -22.51
C LEU A 246 -2.88 -18.28 -22.25
N ILE A 247 -2.84 -16.96 -22.44
CA ILE A 247 -4.03 -16.09 -22.34
C ILE A 247 -5.03 -16.44 -23.46
N GLN A 248 -4.56 -16.63 -24.70
CA GLN A 248 -5.42 -17.06 -25.81
C GLN A 248 -6.03 -18.45 -25.58
N GLU A 249 -5.27 -19.38 -25.00
CA GLU A 249 -5.79 -20.71 -24.65
C GLU A 249 -6.88 -20.64 -23.57
N LEU A 250 -6.71 -19.78 -22.56
CA LEU A 250 -7.73 -19.49 -21.53
C LEU A 250 -9.03 -18.93 -22.13
N VAL A 251 -8.92 -18.00 -23.08
CA VAL A 251 -10.08 -17.46 -23.81
C VAL A 251 -10.79 -18.56 -24.61
N SER A 252 -10.04 -19.41 -25.30
CA SER A 252 -10.62 -20.54 -26.05
C SER A 252 -11.36 -21.54 -25.16
N ILE A 253 -10.83 -21.85 -23.97
CA ILE A 253 -11.49 -22.72 -23.00
C ILE A 253 -12.80 -22.08 -22.51
N LYS A 254 -12.79 -20.76 -22.22
CA LYS A 254 -13.99 -20.02 -21.83
C LYS A 254 -15.08 -20.06 -22.90
N ASP A 255 -14.72 -19.93 -24.17
CA ASP A 255 -15.67 -19.98 -25.27
C ASP A 255 -16.30 -21.37 -25.42
N LYS A 256 -15.52 -22.44 -25.21
CA LYS A 256 -16.03 -23.82 -25.18
C LYS A 256 -17.04 -24.04 -24.05
N TYR A 257 -16.79 -23.48 -22.85
CA TYR A 257 -17.77 -23.51 -21.75
C TYR A 257 -19.07 -22.81 -22.12
N SER A 258 -19.00 -21.63 -22.74
CA SER A 258 -20.19 -20.89 -23.16
C SER A 258 -21.02 -21.65 -24.19
N LEU A 259 -20.37 -22.34 -25.14
CA LEU A 259 -21.05 -23.16 -26.13
C LEU A 259 -21.74 -24.38 -25.49
N LEU A 260 -21.09 -24.98 -24.50
CA LEU A 260 -21.61 -26.14 -23.77
C LEU A 260 -22.84 -25.76 -22.93
N ASP A 261 -22.82 -24.62 -22.24
CA ASP A 261 -23.95 -24.09 -21.47
C ASP A 261 -25.16 -23.81 -22.37
N LYS A 262 -24.94 -23.21 -23.55
CA LYS A 262 -26.01 -22.99 -24.55
C LYS A 262 -26.64 -24.30 -25.05
N LYS A 263 -25.83 -25.36 -25.20
CA LYS A 263 -26.32 -26.67 -25.63
C LYS A 263 -27.21 -27.34 -24.57
N ILE A 264 -26.87 -27.16 -23.28
CA ILE A 264 -27.69 -27.64 -22.16
C ILE A 264 -29.01 -26.86 -22.11
N GLU A 265 -28.96 -25.55 -22.23
CA GLU A 265 -30.16 -24.70 -22.21
C GLU A 265 -31.14 -25.10 -23.31
N TYR A 266 -30.63 -25.36 -24.52
CA TYR A 266 -31.43 -25.89 -25.63
C TYR A 266 -32.06 -27.27 -25.33
N LEU A 267 -31.30 -28.18 -24.70
CA LEU A 267 -31.82 -29.50 -24.33
C LEU A 267 -32.90 -29.42 -23.25
N ILE A 268 -32.71 -28.58 -22.23
CA ILE A 268 -33.70 -28.36 -21.15
C ILE A 268 -34.99 -27.76 -21.71
N LEU A 269 -34.90 -26.77 -22.61
CA LEU A 269 -36.05 -26.15 -23.28
C LEU A 269 -36.84 -27.17 -24.11
N ASN A 270 -36.16 -28.03 -24.86
CA ASN A 270 -36.81 -29.06 -25.67
C ASN A 270 -37.45 -30.17 -24.81
N GLU A 271 -36.84 -30.57 -23.70
CA GLU A 271 -37.44 -31.54 -22.77
C GLU A 271 -38.66 -30.96 -22.03
N THR A 272 -38.62 -29.70 -21.62
CA THR A 272 -39.78 -29.04 -20.99
C THR A 272 -40.97 -28.95 -21.93
N GLU A 273 -40.75 -28.67 -23.22
CA GLU A 273 -41.81 -28.66 -24.24
C GLU A 273 -42.45 -30.05 -24.41
N ASN A 274 -41.63 -31.11 -24.45
CA ASN A 274 -42.11 -32.50 -24.54
C ASN A 274 -42.89 -32.93 -23.28
N ILE A 275 -42.46 -32.51 -22.09
CA ILE A 275 -43.16 -32.77 -20.81
C ILE A 275 -44.50 -32.03 -20.77
N MET A 276 -44.56 -30.77 -21.22
CA MET A 276 -45.82 -30.03 -21.31
C MET A 276 -46.80 -30.67 -22.28
N ALA A 277 -46.33 -31.14 -23.45
CA ALA A 277 -47.16 -31.85 -24.42
C ALA A 277 -47.71 -33.17 -23.86
N LEU A 278 -46.92 -33.93 -23.09
CA LEU A 278 -47.39 -35.14 -22.41
C LEU A 278 -48.41 -34.80 -21.32
N ASN A 279 -48.14 -33.79 -20.49
CA ASN A 279 -49.03 -33.38 -19.41
C ASN A 279 -50.39 -32.94 -19.96
N LYS A 280 -50.41 -32.24 -21.11
CA LYS A 280 -51.64 -31.90 -21.83
C LYS A 280 -52.42 -33.14 -22.27
N THR A 281 -51.77 -34.12 -22.90
CA THR A 281 -52.41 -35.38 -23.31
C THR A 281 -52.96 -36.17 -22.11
N VAL A 282 -52.22 -36.22 -20.99
CA VAL A 282 -52.68 -36.88 -19.74
C VAL A 282 -53.88 -36.14 -19.16
N THR A 283 -53.86 -34.82 -19.12
CA THR A 283 -54.98 -33.99 -18.64
C THR A 283 -56.23 -34.20 -19.49
N GLU A 284 -56.09 -34.24 -20.82
CA GLU A 284 -57.19 -34.53 -21.75
C GLU A 284 -57.77 -35.93 -21.53
N ALA A 285 -56.92 -36.93 -21.29
CA ALA A 285 -57.37 -38.29 -20.99
C ALA A 285 -58.10 -38.39 -19.64
N VAL A 286 -57.59 -37.73 -18.60
CA VAL A 286 -58.21 -37.68 -17.26
C VAL A 286 -59.58 -36.97 -17.32
N ASP A 287 -59.68 -35.84 -18.02
CA ASP A 287 -60.95 -35.14 -18.22
C ASP A 287 -61.95 -36.00 -19.01
N GLY A 288 -61.47 -36.75 -20.01
CA GLY A 288 -62.25 -37.76 -20.72
C GLY A 288 -62.83 -38.84 -19.79
N VAL A 289 -62.00 -39.43 -18.92
CA VAL A 289 -62.43 -40.40 -17.90
C VAL A 289 -63.44 -39.80 -16.94
N GLN A 290 -63.23 -38.56 -16.51
CA GLN A 290 -64.11 -37.89 -15.55
C GLN A 290 -65.48 -37.56 -16.16
N LYS A 291 -65.53 -37.14 -17.43
CA LYS A 291 -66.77 -36.96 -18.20
C LYS A 291 -67.51 -38.28 -18.42
N LEU A 292 -66.78 -39.35 -18.72
CA LEU A 292 -67.31 -40.71 -18.82
C LEU A 292 -67.97 -41.15 -17.51
N LYS A 293 -67.27 -40.94 -16.38
CA LYS A 293 -67.77 -41.26 -15.04
C LYS A 293 -69.04 -40.48 -14.71
N LEU A 294 -69.05 -39.17 -14.90
CA LEU A 294 -70.24 -38.32 -14.66
C LEU A 294 -71.44 -38.77 -15.50
N ARG A 295 -71.22 -39.17 -16.76
CA ARG A 295 -72.30 -39.71 -17.60
C ARG A 295 -72.74 -41.11 -17.19
N PHE A 296 -71.82 -41.96 -16.76
CA PHE A 296 -72.15 -43.28 -16.22
C PHE A 296 -72.99 -43.15 -14.94
N ASP A 297 -72.64 -42.21 -14.06
CA ASP A 297 -73.40 -41.91 -12.85
C ASP A 297 -74.79 -41.34 -13.19
N ALA A 298 -74.89 -40.45 -14.18
CA ALA A 298 -76.18 -39.94 -14.68
C ALA A 298 -77.04 -41.03 -15.33
N PHE A 299 -76.42 -41.92 -16.12
CA PHE A 299 -77.08 -43.09 -16.70
C PHE A 299 -77.57 -44.04 -15.61
N LYS A 300 -76.76 -44.30 -14.60
CA LYS A 300 -77.12 -45.11 -13.42
C LYS A 300 -78.31 -44.50 -12.68
N GLN A 301 -78.29 -43.18 -12.46
CA GLN A 301 -79.41 -42.46 -11.84
C GLN A 301 -80.69 -42.52 -12.69
N SER A 302 -80.60 -42.32 -14.01
CA SER A 302 -81.77 -42.39 -14.89
C SER A 302 -82.34 -43.80 -15.00
N SER A 303 -81.48 -44.83 -15.00
CA SER A 303 -81.93 -46.22 -15.01
C SER A 303 -82.55 -46.64 -13.68
N THR A 304 -82.08 -46.12 -12.54
CA THR A 304 -82.77 -46.30 -11.25
C THR A 304 -84.11 -45.56 -11.16
N SER A 305 -84.23 -44.34 -11.68
CA SER A 305 -85.52 -43.61 -11.66
C SER A 305 -86.55 -44.17 -12.65
N ASN A 306 -86.09 -44.78 -13.74
CA ASN A 306 -86.95 -45.40 -14.76
C ASN A 306 -87.36 -46.85 -14.42
N LEU A 307 -86.69 -47.52 -13.48
CA LEU A 307 -87.13 -48.82 -12.96
C LEU A 307 -88.41 -48.70 -12.10
N GLU A 308 -88.64 -47.52 -11.49
CA GLU A 308 -89.81 -47.26 -10.63
C GLU A 308 -91.05 -46.81 -11.42
N LYS A 309 -90.86 -46.34 -12.65
CA LYS A 309 -91.91 -46.06 -13.61
C LYS A 309 -91.52 -46.68 -14.95
N VAL A 310 -92.06 -47.86 -15.24
CA VAL A 310 -92.69 -48.24 -16.53
C VAL A 310 -92.53 -49.74 -16.85
N ARG A 311 -93.67 -50.45 -16.76
CA ARG A 311 -93.97 -51.73 -17.43
C ARG A 311 -94.52 -51.52 -18.86
N ILE A 312 -94.49 -50.30 -19.42
CA ILE A 312 -95.23 -49.94 -20.66
C ILE A 312 -94.37 -49.31 -21.78
N ASN A 313 -93.04 -49.17 -21.67
CA ASN A 313 -92.23 -48.61 -22.77
C ASN A 313 -90.81 -49.20 -22.84
N LEU A 314 -90.75 -50.52 -22.96
CA LEU A 314 -89.51 -51.30 -23.04
C LEU A 314 -88.68 -50.99 -24.30
N GLN A 315 -89.30 -50.57 -25.40
CA GLN A 315 -88.62 -50.43 -26.69
C GLN A 315 -87.80 -49.14 -26.82
N THR A 316 -88.34 -48.00 -26.36
CA THR A 316 -87.59 -46.72 -26.35
C THR A 316 -86.44 -46.74 -25.36
N ASN A 317 -86.60 -47.47 -24.26
CA ASN A 317 -85.54 -47.68 -23.26
C ASN A 317 -84.40 -48.55 -23.82
N LEU A 318 -84.71 -49.56 -24.65
CA LEU A 318 -83.71 -50.40 -25.31
C LEU A 318 -82.86 -49.63 -26.32
N GLU A 319 -83.46 -48.79 -27.18
CA GLU A 319 -82.71 -47.95 -28.12
C GLU A 319 -81.82 -46.93 -27.41
N THR A 320 -82.32 -46.34 -26.33
CA THR A 320 -81.54 -45.41 -25.49
C THR A 320 -80.37 -46.13 -24.82
N LEU A 321 -80.59 -47.35 -24.32
CA LEU A 321 -79.55 -48.19 -23.74
C LEU A 321 -78.48 -48.56 -24.78
N GLN A 322 -78.90 -48.92 -25.99
CA GLN A 322 -78.00 -49.36 -27.05
C GLN A 322 -77.17 -48.20 -27.62
N ASN A 323 -77.76 -47.00 -27.74
CA ASN A 323 -77.04 -45.78 -28.10
C ASN A 323 -76.02 -45.39 -27.02
N ASN A 324 -76.37 -45.55 -25.74
CA ASN A 324 -75.44 -45.31 -24.63
C ASN A 324 -74.30 -46.34 -24.64
N ILE A 325 -74.58 -47.63 -24.86
CA ILE A 325 -73.56 -48.68 -24.97
C ILE A 325 -72.59 -48.38 -26.12
N THR A 326 -73.11 -48.08 -27.31
CA THR A 326 -72.29 -47.74 -28.50
C THR A 326 -71.43 -46.49 -28.24
N TYR A 327 -71.96 -45.49 -27.54
CA TYR A 327 -71.20 -44.32 -27.13
C TYR A 327 -70.09 -44.67 -26.12
N PHE A 328 -70.38 -45.52 -25.13
CA PHE A 328 -69.38 -45.98 -24.15
C PHE A 328 -68.26 -46.78 -24.83
N GLU A 329 -68.59 -47.67 -25.77
CA GLU A 329 -67.60 -48.43 -26.55
C GLU A 329 -66.72 -47.51 -27.39
N THR A 330 -67.31 -46.49 -28.05
CA THR A 330 -66.55 -45.50 -28.83
C THR A 330 -65.59 -44.71 -27.94
N GLN A 331 -66.04 -44.31 -26.74
CA GLN A 331 -65.21 -43.59 -25.78
C GLN A 331 -64.11 -44.47 -25.18
N GLU A 332 -64.39 -45.74 -24.89
CA GLU A 332 -63.39 -46.70 -24.43
C GLU A 332 -62.30 -46.90 -25.48
N THR A 333 -62.69 -47.02 -26.75
CA THR A 333 -61.74 -47.19 -27.87
C THR A 333 -60.83 -45.96 -28.02
N ASN A 334 -61.40 -44.75 -27.86
CA ASN A 334 -60.64 -43.50 -27.85
C ASN A 334 -59.65 -43.45 -26.66
N LEU A 335 -60.10 -43.85 -25.47
CA LEU A 335 -59.27 -43.88 -24.27
C LEU A 335 -58.11 -44.89 -24.39
N ARG A 336 -58.36 -46.07 -24.98
CA ARG A 336 -57.31 -47.06 -25.29
C ARG A 336 -56.28 -46.49 -26.28
N SER A 337 -56.72 -45.76 -27.30
CA SER A 337 -55.82 -45.07 -28.24
C SER A 337 -54.97 -44.01 -27.54
N GLN A 338 -55.56 -43.19 -26.66
CA GLN A 338 -54.84 -42.19 -25.86
C GLN A 338 -53.85 -42.84 -24.89
N ILE A 339 -54.21 -43.94 -24.22
CA ILE A 339 -53.30 -44.70 -23.35
C ILE A 339 -52.12 -45.27 -24.13
N SER A 340 -52.34 -45.79 -25.34
CA SER A 340 -51.26 -46.27 -26.22
C SER A 340 -50.31 -45.14 -26.65
N GLN A 341 -50.86 -43.95 -26.97
CA GLN A 341 -50.06 -42.76 -27.26
C GLN A 341 -49.28 -42.25 -26.03
N ILE A 342 -49.85 -42.32 -24.84
CA ILE A 342 -49.15 -41.98 -23.58
C ILE A 342 -48.02 -42.97 -23.32
N SER A 343 -48.26 -44.27 -23.50
CA SER A 343 -47.26 -45.32 -23.28
C SER A 343 -46.07 -45.19 -24.24
N SER A 344 -46.31 -44.93 -25.53
CA SER A 344 -45.23 -44.70 -26.51
C SER A 344 -44.44 -43.42 -26.22
N LYS A 345 -45.10 -42.32 -25.83
CA LYS A 345 -44.43 -41.08 -25.40
C LYS A 345 -43.61 -41.26 -24.11
N MET A 346 -44.10 -42.03 -23.13
CA MET A 346 -43.35 -42.35 -21.91
C MET A 346 -42.11 -43.18 -22.22
N ASN A 347 -42.21 -44.20 -23.06
CA ASN A 347 -41.05 -45.02 -23.44
C ASN A 347 -39.99 -44.21 -24.21
N ALA A 348 -40.41 -43.26 -25.06
CA ALA A 348 -39.50 -42.34 -25.74
C ALA A 348 -38.80 -41.37 -24.77
N LEU A 349 -39.50 -40.91 -23.72
CA LEU A 349 -38.90 -40.08 -22.66
C LEU A 349 -37.89 -40.85 -21.80
N PHE A 350 -38.17 -42.12 -21.46
CA PHE A 350 -37.23 -42.96 -20.71
C PHE A 350 -35.94 -43.26 -21.51
N LEU A 351 -36.04 -43.47 -22.82
CA LEU A 351 -34.86 -43.62 -23.69
C LEU A 351 -34.02 -42.33 -23.72
N LYS A 352 -34.67 -41.17 -23.83
CA LYS A 352 -33.99 -39.86 -23.80
C LYS A 352 -33.37 -39.56 -22.42
N GLU A 353 -34.00 -39.98 -21.32
CA GLU A 353 -33.45 -39.79 -19.96
C GLU A 353 -32.07 -40.47 -19.81
N ASN A 354 -31.89 -41.65 -20.41
CA ASN A 354 -30.60 -42.36 -20.39
C ASN A 354 -29.54 -41.66 -21.27
N GLU A 355 -29.92 -41.15 -22.43
CA GLU A 355 -29.03 -40.35 -23.29
C GLU A 355 -28.60 -39.06 -22.59
N VAL A 356 -29.53 -38.38 -21.90
CA VAL A 356 -29.26 -37.17 -21.11
C VAL A 356 -28.35 -37.46 -19.93
N LYS A 357 -28.54 -38.58 -19.21
CA LYS A 357 -27.61 -39.00 -18.14
C LYS A 357 -26.20 -39.27 -18.63
N GLN A 358 -26.04 -39.97 -19.76
CA GLN A 358 -24.72 -40.21 -20.36
C GLN A 358 -24.06 -38.91 -20.82
N LEU A 359 -24.83 -37.99 -21.41
CA LEU A 359 -24.35 -36.66 -21.77
C LEU A 359 -23.89 -35.89 -20.53
N LEU A 360 -24.68 -35.89 -19.44
CA LEU A 360 -24.33 -35.23 -18.19
C LEU A 360 -23.02 -35.79 -17.58
N GLU A 361 -22.81 -37.10 -17.62
CA GLU A 361 -21.58 -37.74 -17.14
C GLU A 361 -20.37 -37.40 -18.01
N SER A 362 -20.53 -37.43 -19.34
CA SER A 362 -19.46 -37.04 -20.27
C SER A 362 -19.04 -35.58 -20.06
N GLN A 363 -20.02 -34.70 -19.80
CA GLN A 363 -19.81 -33.30 -19.52
C GLN A 363 -19.13 -33.06 -18.17
N LYS A 364 -19.51 -33.83 -17.14
CA LYS A 364 -18.87 -33.76 -15.82
C LYS A 364 -17.39 -34.13 -15.93
N LYS A 365 -17.04 -35.15 -16.73
CA LYS A 365 -15.65 -35.52 -17.03
C LYS A 365 -14.92 -34.42 -17.79
N GLU A 366 -15.53 -33.85 -18.82
CA GLU A 366 -14.93 -32.76 -19.60
C GLU A 366 -14.70 -31.49 -18.76
N LYS A 367 -15.66 -31.13 -17.90
CA LYS A 367 -15.54 -30.01 -16.96
C LYS A 367 -14.43 -30.23 -15.93
N GLN A 368 -14.27 -31.46 -15.43
CA GLN A 368 -13.16 -31.82 -14.54
C GLN A 368 -11.81 -31.71 -15.25
N GLU A 369 -11.70 -32.19 -16.49
CA GLU A 369 -10.46 -32.13 -17.26
C GLU A 369 -10.07 -30.70 -17.62
N GLN A 370 -11.03 -29.88 -18.07
CA GLN A 370 -10.80 -28.46 -18.34
C GLN A 370 -10.45 -27.69 -17.06
N SER A 371 -11.05 -28.03 -15.91
CA SER A 371 -10.68 -27.43 -14.61
C SER A 371 -9.24 -27.77 -14.20
N ARG A 372 -8.79 -29.00 -14.45
CA ARG A 372 -7.37 -29.39 -14.25
C ARG A 372 -6.44 -28.58 -15.16
N ARG A 373 -6.78 -28.45 -16.44
CA ARG A 373 -5.99 -27.69 -17.42
C ARG A 373 -5.91 -26.21 -17.09
N VAL A 374 -7.01 -25.59 -16.64
CA VAL A 374 -7.01 -24.20 -16.15
C VAL A 374 -6.09 -24.04 -14.93
N LYS A 375 -6.13 -24.98 -13.99
CA LYS A 375 -5.24 -24.95 -12.82
C LYS A 375 -3.76 -25.06 -13.22
N GLU A 376 -3.45 -25.89 -14.21
CA GLU A 376 -2.10 -26.03 -14.76
C GLU A 376 -1.63 -24.74 -15.45
N ILE A 377 -2.47 -24.12 -16.28
CA ILE A 377 -2.19 -22.83 -16.93
C ILE A 377 -1.97 -21.72 -15.89
N MET A 378 -2.79 -21.66 -14.84
CA MET A 378 -2.64 -20.69 -13.75
C MET A 378 -1.30 -20.84 -13.01
N ASN A 379 -0.92 -22.08 -12.69
CA ASN A 379 0.38 -22.35 -12.07
C ASN A 379 1.55 -21.93 -12.97
N GLN A 380 1.46 -22.21 -14.29
CA GLN A 380 2.47 -21.78 -15.25
C GLN A 380 2.53 -20.25 -15.36
N LEU A 381 1.38 -19.56 -15.37
CA LEU A 381 1.31 -18.10 -15.38
C LEU A 381 1.98 -17.49 -14.14
N GLU A 382 1.72 -18.03 -12.96
CA GLU A 382 2.36 -17.60 -11.71
C GLU A 382 3.88 -17.81 -11.75
N GLU A 383 4.35 -18.98 -12.20
CA GLU A 383 5.79 -19.26 -12.34
C GLU A 383 6.45 -18.26 -13.30
N LYS A 384 5.84 -17.99 -14.46
CA LYS A 384 6.35 -17.00 -15.43
C LYS A 384 6.32 -15.57 -14.88
N GLN A 385 5.30 -15.20 -14.09
CA GLN A 385 5.27 -13.90 -13.41
C GLN A 385 6.41 -13.75 -12.40
N VAL A 386 6.72 -14.78 -11.63
CA VAL A 386 7.85 -14.78 -10.70
C VAL A 386 9.18 -14.63 -11.45
N ILE A 387 9.39 -15.41 -12.52
CA ILE A 387 10.58 -15.30 -13.37
C ILE A 387 10.72 -13.88 -13.95
N ARG A 388 9.62 -13.30 -14.44
CA ARG A 388 9.60 -11.92 -14.93
C ARG A 388 10.07 -10.93 -13.87
N ARG A 389 9.57 -11.03 -12.63
CA ARG A 389 10.00 -10.18 -11.50
C ARG A 389 11.48 -10.37 -11.17
N ILE A 390 11.99 -11.59 -11.20
CA ILE A 390 13.43 -11.87 -10.98
C ILE A 390 14.28 -11.21 -12.07
N ILE A 391 13.90 -11.35 -13.34
CA ILE A 391 14.61 -10.69 -14.46
C ILE A 391 14.56 -9.17 -14.30
N GLN A 392 13.41 -8.62 -13.90
CA GLN A 392 13.24 -7.20 -13.66
C GLN A 392 14.19 -6.68 -12.57
N LEU A 393 14.25 -7.37 -11.43
CA LEU A 393 15.18 -7.04 -10.33
C LEU A 393 16.65 -7.11 -10.76
N LYS A 394 17.02 -8.12 -11.56
CA LYS A 394 18.39 -8.26 -12.09
C LYS A 394 18.75 -7.10 -13.01
N ASN A 395 17.89 -6.74 -13.96
CA ASN A 395 18.12 -5.61 -14.85
C ASN A 395 18.25 -4.30 -14.08
N TYR A 396 17.41 -4.09 -13.05
CA TYR A 396 17.52 -2.91 -12.18
C TYR A 396 18.85 -2.86 -11.43
N LEU A 397 19.29 -3.98 -10.84
CA LEU A 397 20.61 -4.11 -10.20
C LEU A 397 21.75 -3.79 -11.17
N TYR A 398 21.67 -4.25 -12.42
CA TYR A 398 22.66 -3.93 -13.45
C TYR A 398 22.69 -2.44 -13.80
N SER A 399 21.53 -1.80 -13.94
CA SER A 399 21.44 -0.35 -14.13
C SER A 399 22.06 0.42 -12.96
N LEU A 400 21.80 -0.01 -11.72
CA LEU A 400 22.42 0.60 -10.53
C LEU A 400 23.94 0.43 -10.51
N LEU A 401 24.46 -0.73 -10.91
CA LEU A 401 25.90 -0.96 -11.03
C LEU A 401 26.53 -0.06 -12.11
N HIS A 402 25.82 0.15 -13.23
CA HIS A 402 26.28 1.05 -14.30
C HIS A 402 26.42 2.49 -13.78
N TYR A 403 25.44 2.97 -13.01
CA TYR A 403 25.39 4.35 -12.50
C TYR A 403 26.06 4.55 -11.15
N ARG A 404 26.70 3.53 -10.57
CA ARG A 404 27.39 3.64 -9.27
C ARG A 404 28.45 4.75 -9.24
N HIS A 405 29.12 5.00 -10.36
CA HIS A 405 30.12 6.06 -10.49
C HIS A 405 29.54 7.47 -10.32
N LEU A 406 28.21 7.62 -10.44
CA LEU A 406 27.51 8.88 -10.20
C LEU A 406 27.30 9.17 -8.70
N ILE A 407 27.41 8.18 -7.80
CA ILE A 407 27.18 8.34 -6.36
C ILE A 407 28.35 9.10 -5.69
N LYS A 408 28.42 10.39 -6.00
CA LYS A 408 29.36 11.40 -5.46
C LYS A 408 28.88 12.79 -5.89
N ILE A 409 29.60 13.81 -5.46
CA ILE A 409 29.42 15.19 -5.93
C ILE A 409 30.25 15.37 -7.21
N HIS A 410 29.65 15.95 -8.25
CA HIS A 410 30.30 16.27 -9.52
C HIS A 410 30.20 17.75 -9.82
N LEU A 411 31.27 18.29 -10.40
CA LEU A 411 31.30 19.62 -10.99
C LEU A 411 31.23 19.49 -12.50
N ASN A 412 30.46 20.35 -13.16
CA ASN A 412 30.32 20.42 -14.61
C ASN A 412 29.99 19.06 -15.27
N LEU A 413 29.03 18.32 -14.71
CA LEU A 413 28.63 17.01 -15.23
C LEU A 413 27.92 17.17 -16.59
N PRO A 414 28.40 16.55 -17.68
CA PRO A 414 27.71 16.62 -18.98
C PRO A 414 26.31 16.01 -18.89
N LYS A 415 25.29 16.68 -19.46
CA LYS A 415 23.91 16.14 -19.47
C LYS A 415 23.78 14.79 -20.19
N THR A 416 24.73 14.44 -21.06
CA THR A 416 24.79 13.13 -21.73
C THR A 416 24.98 11.97 -20.76
N GLU A 417 25.58 12.19 -19.60
CA GLU A 417 25.71 11.19 -18.52
C GLU A 417 24.36 10.92 -17.83
N LEU A 418 23.37 11.82 -17.98
CA LEU A 418 22.03 11.71 -17.42
C LEU A 418 20.97 11.33 -18.46
N LYS A 419 21.35 10.78 -19.63
CA LYS A 419 20.43 10.44 -20.73
C LYS A 419 19.30 9.47 -20.32
N ASP A 420 19.57 8.58 -19.37
CA ASP A 420 18.59 7.60 -18.86
C ASP A 420 17.83 8.11 -17.63
N PHE A 421 18.08 9.35 -17.21
CA PHE A 421 17.34 10.01 -16.15
C PHE A 421 16.16 10.79 -16.73
N GLN A 422 15.10 10.88 -15.95
CA GLN A 422 13.96 11.75 -16.17
C GLN A 422 14.14 13.01 -15.33
N LEU A 423 14.07 14.17 -15.97
CA LEU A 423 13.95 15.45 -15.27
C LEU A 423 12.55 15.53 -14.63
N ILE A 424 12.47 15.55 -13.30
CA ILE A 424 11.20 15.53 -12.56
C ILE A 424 10.86 16.86 -11.89
N TYR A 425 11.85 17.75 -11.79
CA TYR A 425 11.73 19.11 -11.29
C TYR A 425 12.77 20.02 -11.93
N GLU A 426 12.34 21.21 -12.32
CA GLU A 426 13.17 22.26 -12.91
C GLU A 426 12.56 23.61 -12.54
N GLU A 427 13.31 24.45 -11.83
CA GLU A 427 12.87 25.81 -11.49
C GLU A 427 14.07 26.75 -11.34
N LEU A 428 13.86 28.03 -11.60
CA LEU A 428 14.86 29.06 -11.35
C LEU A 428 15.12 29.23 -9.84
N PHE A 429 16.34 29.61 -9.48
CA PHE A 429 16.70 29.91 -8.09
C PHE A 429 15.93 31.12 -7.53
N ASP A 430 15.33 31.98 -8.36
CA ASP A 430 14.42 33.03 -7.88
C ASP A 430 13.10 32.46 -7.28
N LYS A 431 12.73 31.22 -7.59
CA LYS A 431 11.50 30.58 -7.11
C LYS A 431 11.72 29.79 -5.83
N PRO A 432 10.84 29.88 -4.82
CA PRO A 432 10.95 29.06 -3.63
C PRO A 432 10.51 27.61 -3.92
N VAL A 433 11.18 26.63 -3.30
CA VAL A 433 10.68 25.24 -3.25
C VAL A 433 9.76 25.15 -2.04
N LEU A 434 8.47 25.02 -2.31
CA LEU A 434 7.45 24.93 -1.26
C LEU A 434 7.38 23.50 -0.72
N VAL A 435 6.95 23.33 0.53
CA VAL A 435 6.87 22.02 1.18
C VAL A 435 6.04 21.02 0.36
N TYR A 436 4.92 21.47 -0.21
CA TYR A 436 4.09 20.62 -1.07
C TYR A 436 4.78 20.22 -2.39
N THR A 437 5.65 21.08 -2.92
CA THR A 437 6.46 20.77 -4.11
C THR A 437 7.42 19.62 -3.79
N MET A 438 8.08 19.68 -2.64
CA MET A 438 8.94 18.58 -2.18
C MET A 438 8.16 17.30 -1.93
N ILE A 439 6.97 17.38 -1.32
CA ILE A 439 6.09 16.21 -1.18
C ILE A 439 5.73 15.62 -2.55
N SER A 440 5.41 16.46 -3.54
CA SER A 440 5.13 16.01 -4.90
C SER A 440 6.35 15.36 -5.57
N ILE A 441 7.55 15.91 -5.37
CA ILE A 441 8.81 15.31 -5.83
C ILE A 441 9.00 13.93 -5.19
N GLN A 442 8.87 13.83 -3.86
CA GLN A 442 8.99 12.55 -3.14
C GLN A 442 7.94 11.53 -3.60
N GLN A 443 6.70 11.95 -3.86
CA GLN A 443 5.65 11.08 -4.41
C GLN A 443 5.99 10.56 -5.81
N LYS A 444 6.60 11.40 -6.67
CA LYS A 444 7.10 10.95 -7.99
C LYS A 444 8.24 9.96 -7.85
N VAL A 445 9.16 10.19 -6.91
CA VAL A 445 10.32 9.32 -6.66
C VAL A 445 9.87 7.97 -6.09
N TYR A 446 8.99 7.96 -5.09
CA TYR A 446 8.50 6.74 -4.41
C TYR A 446 7.19 6.20 -5.01
N LYS A 447 6.97 6.39 -6.32
CA LYS A 447 5.72 6.01 -7.01
C LYS A 447 5.41 4.50 -6.89
N TYR A 448 6.45 3.66 -6.83
CA TYR A 448 6.30 2.21 -6.72
C TYR A 448 6.78 1.76 -5.34
N GLU A 449 5.93 1.00 -4.61
CA GLU A 449 6.22 0.56 -3.25
C GLU A 449 7.46 -0.33 -3.20
N GLY A 450 8.42 0.05 -2.34
CA GLY A 450 9.67 -0.71 -2.14
C GLY A 450 10.86 -0.23 -2.98
N ASP A 451 10.67 0.74 -3.86
CA ASP A 451 11.76 1.29 -4.66
C ASP A 451 12.62 2.28 -3.85
N ASN A 452 13.94 2.16 -4.02
CA ASN A 452 14.92 3.14 -3.59
C ASN A 452 15.71 3.56 -4.84
N PRO A 453 15.15 4.45 -5.68
CA PRO A 453 15.75 4.80 -6.96
C PRO A 453 16.94 5.74 -6.78
N LEU A 454 17.81 5.78 -7.78
CA LEU A 454 18.89 6.76 -7.87
C LEU A 454 18.30 8.12 -8.30
N VAL A 455 18.56 9.14 -7.50
CA VAL A 455 18.11 10.52 -7.72
C VAL A 455 19.34 11.41 -7.77
N CYS A 456 19.31 12.43 -8.62
CA CYS A 456 20.33 13.46 -8.63
C CYS A 456 19.71 14.83 -8.37
N LEU A 457 20.36 15.60 -7.50
CA LEU A 457 20.02 16.98 -7.17
C LEU A 457 21.17 17.87 -7.64
N GLY A 458 20.87 18.87 -8.46
CA GLY A 458 21.91 19.76 -8.95
C GLY A 458 21.39 21.12 -9.37
N GLY A 459 22.32 22.03 -9.65
CA GLY A 459 22.03 23.32 -10.26
C GLY A 459 22.93 23.58 -11.46
N LEU A 460 22.40 24.34 -12.42
CA LEU A 460 23.12 24.77 -13.61
C LEU A 460 22.90 26.26 -13.88
N SER A 461 23.88 26.86 -14.54
CA SER A 461 23.77 28.21 -15.10
C SER A 461 22.93 28.20 -16.37
N VAL A 462 22.09 29.22 -16.55
CA VAL A 462 21.32 29.47 -17.77
C VAL A 462 22.25 29.66 -18.99
N ASN A 463 23.49 30.09 -18.76
CA ASN A 463 24.49 30.28 -19.81
C ASN A 463 25.23 29.00 -20.21
N SER A 464 25.11 27.91 -19.43
CA SER A 464 25.78 26.63 -19.67
C SER A 464 24.76 25.50 -19.70
N LEU A 465 24.06 25.35 -20.83
CA LEU A 465 22.95 24.39 -20.93
C LEU A 465 23.41 22.94 -21.17
N ASP A 466 24.66 22.72 -21.56
CA ASP A 466 25.20 21.40 -21.94
C ASP A 466 25.72 20.59 -20.75
N SER A 467 26.05 21.26 -19.64
CA SER A 467 26.55 20.65 -18.41
C SER A 467 25.80 21.16 -17.18
N ILE A 468 25.79 20.36 -16.12
CA ILE A 468 25.26 20.75 -14.82
C ILE A 468 26.43 21.17 -13.94
N ASP A 469 26.45 22.43 -13.53
CA ASP A 469 27.59 23.05 -12.83
C ASP A 469 27.94 22.33 -11.53
N LEU A 470 26.94 21.95 -10.75
CA LEU A 470 27.10 21.18 -9.53
C LEU A 470 25.94 20.22 -9.35
N ILE A 471 26.25 18.94 -9.15
CA ILE A 471 25.23 17.89 -8.95
C ILE A 471 25.76 16.81 -8.01
N ALA A 472 24.89 16.28 -7.17
CA ALA A 472 25.14 15.07 -6.41
C ALA A 472 24.06 14.05 -6.73
N CYS A 473 24.45 12.79 -6.90
CA CYS A 473 23.53 11.68 -7.05
C CYS A 473 23.66 10.72 -5.89
N ASP A 474 22.53 10.17 -5.45
CA ASP A 474 22.48 9.13 -4.43
C ASP A 474 21.11 8.45 -4.45
N PHE A 475 20.95 7.44 -3.61
CA PHE A 475 19.69 6.78 -3.42
C PHE A 475 18.67 7.69 -2.71
N ALA A 476 17.42 7.64 -3.14
CA ALA A 476 16.33 8.45 -2.62
C ALA A 476 16.23 8.42 -1.08
N ASN A 477 16.43 7.26 -0.47
CA ASN A 477 16.38 7.09 0.98
C ASN A 477 17.45 7.88 1.73
N ASP A 478 18.63 8.10 1.12
CA ASP A 478 19.70 8.90 1.72
C ASP A 478 19.45 10.41 1.45
N ILE A 479 19.03 10.77 0.23
CA ILE A 479 18.73 12.16 -0.16
C ILE A 479 17.58 12.76 0.66
N PHE A 480 16.50 12.00 0.79
CA PHE A 480 15.27 12.45 1.45
C PHE A 480 15.20 12.07 2.93
N LYS A 481 16.34 11.72 3.53
CA LYS A 481 16.43 11.38 4.94
C LYS A 481 16.23 12.64 5.79
N PRO A 482 15.23 12.69 6.69
CA PRO A 482 15.05 13.84 7.57
C PRO A 482 16.29 14.09 8.42
N THR A 483 16.68 15.37 8.51
CA THR A 483 17.81 15.83 9.32
C THR A 483 17.28 16.72 10.44
N PHE A 484 17.74 16.47 11.67
CA PHE A 484 17.22 17.14 12.86
C PHE A 484 18.19 18.20 13.44
N GLU A 485 19.46 18.16 13.04
CA GLU A 485 20.50 19.10 13.44
C GLU A 485 20.70 20.14 12.33
N SER A 486 20.69 21.43 12.67
CA SER A 486 20.88 22.52 11.70
C SER A 486 22.36 22.80 11.37
N ASP A 487 23.27 22.11 12.07
CA ASP A 487 24.71 22.22 11.97
C ASP A 487 25.40 20.92 11.52
N LYS A 488 24.64 19.82 11.36
CA LYS A 488 25.16 18.54 10.88
C LYS A 488 24.31 17.89 9.80
N ALA A 489 24.96 17.57 8.69
CA ALA A 489 24.41 16.75 7.60
C ALA A 489 24.69 15.26 7.84
N LEU A 490 23.85 14.39 7.28
CA LEU A 490 23.94 12.95 7.46
C LEU A 490 24.81 12.32 6.35
N LYS A 491 25.79 11.50 6.73
CA LYS A 491 26.60 10.77 5.75
C LYS A 491 25.74 9.79 4.96
N SER A 492 25.89 9.80 3.64
CA SER A 492 25.38 8.77 2.73
C SER A 492 25.87 7.38 3.13
N SER A 493 25.02 6.37 2.95
CA SER A 493 25.43 4.98 3.14
C SER A 493 26.20 4.39 1.95
N HIS A 494 26.26 5.11 0.82
CA HIS A 494 26.77 4.62 -0.46
C HIS A 494 27.94 5.44 -1.04
N GLY A 495 28.17 6.65 -0.56
CA GLY A 495 29.25 7.53 -1.04
C GLY A 495 29.77 8.52 0.00
N ASP A 496 30.79 9.28 -0.38
CA ASP A 496 31.33 10.38 0.42
C ASP A 496 30.58 11.69 0.10
N ILE A 497 29.29 11.68 0.41
CA ILE A 497 28.38 12.83 0.32
C ILE A 497 27.63 12.92 1.65
N TYR A 498 27.33 14.13 2.09
CA TYR A 498 26.50 14.37 3.26
C TYR A 498 25.23 15.07 2.83
N TRP A 499 24.09 14.43 3.07
CA TRP A 499 22.77 14.94 2.71
C TRP A 499 22.10 15.56 3.93
N TYR A 500 21.30 16.60 3.70
CA TYR A 500 20.44 17.12 4.73
C TYR A 500 19.09 17.52 4.18
N GLN A 501 18.06 17.24 4.97
CA GLN A 501 16.68 17.66 4.75
C GLN A 501 16.11 18.14 6.09
N VAL A 502 16.38 19.38 6.45
CA VAL A 502 15.92 19.98 7.71
C VAL A 502 14.54 20.57 7.48
N GLN A 503 13.54 20.03 8.17
CA GLN A 503 12.14 20.41 8.00
C GLN A 503 11.95 21.91 8.25
N GLU A 504 11.20 22.58 7.36
CA GLU A 504 10.93 24.04 7.40
C GLU A 504 12.17 24.95 7.31
N SER A 505 13.36 24.40 7.05
CA SER A 505 14.61 25.16 6.93
C SER A 505 15.26 24.98 5.57
N SER A 506 16.02 23.92 5.31
CA SER A 506 16.75 23.75 4.05
C SER A 506 16.96 22.29 3.70
N PHE A 507 17.14 22.02 2.41
CA PHE A 507 17.63 20.75 1.90
C PHE A 507 18.84 20.97 1.00
N GLY A 508 19.69 19.96 0.89
CA GLY A 508 20.92 20.08 0.11
C GLY A 508 21.92 18.99 0.39
N PHE A 509 23.15 19.22 -0.05
CA PHE A 509 24.28 18.34 0.21
C PHE A 509 25.58 19.11 0.42
N ALA A 510 26.50 18.46 1.12
CA ALA A 510 27.82 18.96 1.45
C ALA A 510 28.89 17.85 1.29
N PRO A 511 30.17 18.22 1.13
CA PRO A 511 31.27 17.25 1.07
C PRO A 511 31.66 16.70 2.45
N ASN A 512 31.15 17.28 3.54
CA ASN A 512 31.42 16.85 4.91
C ASN A 512 30.20 17.09 5.83
N GLU A 513 30.28 16.59 7.06
CA GLU A 513 29.19 16.65 8.05
C GLU A 513 28.81 18.08 8.44
N ASN A 514 29.75 19.02 8.44
CA ASN A 514 29.51 20.35 8.97
C ASN A 514 28.71 21.19 7.97
N ILE A 515 27.57 21.70 8.43
CA ILE A 515 26.72 22.67 7.72
C ILE A 515 26.39 23.82 8.66
N LYS A 516 25.87 24.93 8.15
CA LYS A 516 25.35 26.01 9.00
C LYS A 516 24.18 26.70 8.33
N LEU A 517 22.97 26.33 8.76
CA LEU A 517 21.71 26.71 8.10
C LEU A 517 21.09 28.00 8.66
N LEU A 518 21.81 29.12 8.58
CA LEU A 518 21.27 30.43 8.96
C LEU A 518 20.28 30.99 7.92
N TYR A 519 20.66 30.91 6.64
CA TYR A 519 19.83 31.28 5.48
C TYR A 519 19.97 30.27 4.33
N CYS A 520 21.18 29.79 4.12
CA CYS A 520 21.50 28.57 3.38
C CYS A 520 22.69 27.95 4.12
N ASP A 521 23.19 26.81 3.69
CA ASP A 521 24.47 26.30 4.22
C ASP A 521 25.60 27.29 3.92
N ASP A 522 25.98 28.10 4.92
CA ASP A 522 27.04 29.10 4.85
C ASP A 522 28.38 28.59 5.41
N TYR A 523 28.45 27.29 5.75
CA TYR A 523 29.71 26.71 6.20
C TYR A 523 30.70 26.65 5.02
N ASP A 524 31.89 27.22 5.20
CA ASP A 524 32.97 27.25 4.20
C ASP A 524 32.47 27.81 2.84
N GLU A 525 32.18 29.11 2.79
CA GLU A 525 31.57 29.80 1.63
C GLU A 525 32.34 29.58 0.32
N GLU A 526 33.66 29.38 0.39
CA GLU A 526 34.53 29.15 -0.77
C GLU A 526 34.44 27.71 -1.33
N ASN A 527 33.68 26.83 -0.69
CA ASN A 527 33.56 25.44 -1.11
C ASN A 527 32.66 25.28 -2.33
N GLU A 528 33.20 24.69 -3.41
CA GLU A 528 32.47 24.47 -4.67
C GLU A 528 31.51 23.27 -4.62
N TYR A 529 31.61 22.40 -3.61
CA TYR A 529 30.90 21.12 -3.54
C TYR A 529 29.63 21.18 -2.68
N ARG A 530 29.05 22.36 -2.47
CA ARG A 530 27.88 22.55 -1.60
C ARG A 530 26.69 23.08 -2.37
N LEU A 531 25.54 22.43 -2.19
CA LEU A 531 24.25 22.93 -2.70
C LEU A 531 23.31 23.04 -1.52
N SER A 532 22.65 24.18 -1.38
CA SER A 532 21.66 24.41 -0.33
C SER A 532 20.47 25.16 -0.87
N TYR A 533 19.27 24.70 -0.50
CA TYR A 533 18.03 25.32 -0.91
C TYR A 533 17.06 25.42 0.26
N TRP A 534 16.58 26.62 0.55
CA TRP A 534 15.71 26.88 1.68
C TRP A 534 14.24 26.50 1.41
N TYR A 535 13.58 25.87 2.38
CA TYR A 535 12.15 25.57 2.41
C TYR A 535 11.33 26.78 2.79
N ASN A 536 10.30 27.09 2.01
CA ASN A 536 9.44 28.21 2.33
C ASN A 536 8.00 27.78 2.63
N LEU A 537 7.41 28.34 3.69
CA LEU A 537 5.98 28.24 4.01
C LEU A 537 5.23 29.57 3.87
N ARG A 538 5.89 30.74 3.93
CA ARG A 538 5.20 32.05 4.08
C ARG A 538 5.88 33.30 3.47
N SER A 539 7.16 33.30 3.10
CA SER A 539 7.88 34.52 2.66
C SER A 539 9.00 34.22 1.67
N THR A 540 9.14 34.96 0.57
CA THR A 540 10.21 34.76 -0.44
C THR A 540 11.64 34.89 0.09
N SER A 541 11.82 35.36 1.32
CA SER A 541 13.10 35.45 2.02
C SER A 541 13.59 34.08 2.51
N GLY A 542 14.68 33.60 1.91
CA GLY A 542 15.43 32.41 2.30
C GLY A 542 16.67 32.32 1.40
N GLY A 543 17.77 31.74 1.87
CA GLY A 543 19.01 31.68 1.11
C GLY A 543 19.07 30.47 0.19
N ARG A 544 19.83 30.61 -0.89
CA ARG A 544 20.15 29.51 -1.80
C ARG A 544 21.62 29.54 -2.15
N ARG A 545 22.22 28.37 -2.33
CA ARG A 545 23.64 28.20 -2.60
C ARG A 545 23.88 27.18 -3.71
N LEU A 546 24.79 27.50 -4.60
CA LEU A 546 25.34 26.62 -5.62
C LEU A 546 26.87 26.78 -5.65
N GLY A 547 27.59 25.84 -5.03
CA GLY A 547 29.04 25.91 -4.85
C GLY A 547 29.44 27.18 -4.09
N LYS A 548 30.26 28.01 -4.73
CA LYS A 548 30.74 29.30 -4.19
C LYS A 548 29.70 30.41 -4.24
N PHE A 549 28.63 30.25 -5.03
CA PHE A 549 27.61 31.26 -5.18
C PHE A 549 26.58 31.13 -4.06
N THR A 550 26.58 32.07 -3.12
CA THR A 550 25.62 32.18 -2.02
C THR A 550 24.56 33.25 -2.35
N LEU A 551 23.49 33.31 -1.54
CA LEU A 551 22.41 34.31 -1.66
C LEU A 551 21.75 34.38 -3.06
N LEU A 552 21.49 33.20 -3.65
CA LEU A 552 20.95 33.07 -4.99
C LEU A 552 19.43 33.29 -5.09
N GLU A 553 18.76 33.78 -4.05
CA GLU A 553 17.28 33.92 -3.99
C GLU A 553 16.65 34.86 -5.01
N ASN A 554 17.44 35.74 -5.62
CA ASN A 554 17.01 36.64 -6.68
C ASN A 554 17.72 36.33 -8.01
N SER A 555 18.47 35.22 -8.08
CA SER A 555 19.23 34.87 -9.28
C SER A 555 18.32 34.28 -10.35
N THR A 556 18.31 34.93 -11.51
CA THR A 556 17.74 34.40 -12.76
C THR A 556 18.76 33.67 -13.60
N GLU A 557 19.99 33.52 -13.10
CA GLU A 557 21.12 32.94 -13.83
C GLU A 557 21.32 31.46 -13.51
N HIS A 558 20.64 30.93 -12.50
CA HIS A 558 20.78 29.56 -12.03
C HIS A 558 19.42 28.85 -11.95
N ILE A 559 19.40 27.57 -12.31
CA ILE A 559 18.24 26.70 -12.31
C ILE A 559 18.52 25.50 -11.40
N LEU A 560 17.58 25.15 -10.52
CA LEU A 560 17.57 23.94 -9.72
C LEU A 560 16.94 22.81 -10.54
N GLN A 561 17.61 21.67 -10.62
CA GLN A 561 17.12 20.48 -11.31
C GLN A 561 17.18 19.24 -10.43
N ILE A 562 16.15 18.39 -10.56
CA ILE A 562 16.09 17.08 -9.92
C ILE A 562 15.82 16.02 -10.98
N TYR A 563 16.71 15.04 -11.03
CA TYR A 563 16.68 13.94 -11.96
C TYR A 563 16.37 12.63 -11.23
N LEU A 564 15.53 11.81 -11.84
CA LEU A 564 15.20 10.48 -11.36
C LEU A 564 15.65 9.47 -12.40
N LEU A 565 16.48 8.49 -12.02
CA LEU A 565 16.85 7.41 -12.93
C LEU A 565 15.57 6.71 -13.38
N LYS A 566 15.32 6.66 -14.69
CA LYS A 566 14.14 5.95 -15.20
C LYS A 566 14.25 4.52 -14.74
N ALA A 567 13.26 4.05 -13.99
CA ALA A 567 13.10 2.62 -13.80
C ALA A 567 13.11 1.99 -15.20
N PRO A 568 13.84 0.88 -15.45
CA PRO A 568 13.85 0.22 -16.75
C PRO A 568 12.47 -0.32 -17.19
N PHE A 569 11.43 -0.05 -16.40
CA PHE A 569 10.06 -0.51 -16.56
C PHE A 569 9.11 0.70 -16.44
N GLN A 570 8.98 1.48 -17.52
CA GLN A 570 7.78 2.28 -17.81
C GLN A 570 7.07 1.68 -19.00
#